data_AF-A0A7X3TRK7-F1
#
_entry.id   AF-A0A7X3TRK7-F1
#
_cell.length_a   1.000
_cell.length_b   1.000
_cell.length_c   1.000
_cell.angle_alpha   90.00
_cell.angle_beta   90.00
_cell.angle_gamma   90.00
#
_symmetry.space_group_name_H-M   'P 1'
#
loop_
_entity.id
_entity.type
_entity.pdbx_description
1 polymer ?
#
loop_
_entity_poly.entity_id
_entity_poly.type
_entity_poly.pdbx_seq_one_letter_code
_entity_poly.pdbx_strand_id
1 'polypeptide(L)'
;PYLDQSDRVLRPFNYPKDAPGIGATVVAARGGPPVAVLCLQGRTGMPPIDCPFRTGRAEVERLRTETPLVFVDFHAEATAEKMAMGFHLDGLATAVIGTHTHVQTADERILPKGTAYITDAGMTGVRESVIGVRPEIAIQRFLTQMPTRFKPADGRAVLCGALVEADKTSGRATRIERLQLAEP
;
A
#
# COMPACT_ATOMS: atom_id res chain seq x y z
N PRO A 1 -0.13 -24.10 -0.36
CA PRO A 1 1.06 -23.23 -0.44
C PRO A 1 1.25 -22.45 0.87
N TYR A 2 2.44 -21.86 1.15
CA TYR A 2 2.65 -21.07 2.40
C TYR A 2 1.57 -19.98 2.59
N LEU A 3 1.17 -19.34 1.49
CA LEU A 3 0.12 -18.32 1.46
C LEU A 3 -1.26 -18.81 1.93
N ASP A 4 -1.56 -20.11 1.81
CA ASP A 4 -2.85 -20.67 2.25
C ASP A 4 -2.86 -21.02 3.75
N GLN A 5 -1.69 -20.94 4.40
CA GLN A 5 -1.50 -21.32 5.80
C GLN A 5 -1.38 -20.11 6.73
N SER A 6 -1.40 -18.88 6.19
CA SER A 6 -1.22 -17.65 6.96
C SER A 6 -2.33 -16.64 6.69
N ASP A 7 -2.92 -16.13 7.77
CA ASP A 7 -3.84 -14.99 7.77
C ASP A 7 -3.13 -13.63 7.91
N ARG A 8 -1.78 -13.65 7.98
CA ARG A 8 -0.91 -12.48 8.18
C ARG A 8 -0.12 -12.09 6.93
N VAL A 9 -0.31 -12.80 5.83
CA VAL A 9 0.32 -12.50 4.54
C VAL A 9 -0.77 -12.32 3.52
N LEU A 10 -0.90 -11.09 3.02
CA LEU A 10 -1.88 -10.75 2.00
C LEU A 10 -1.21 -10.68 0.63
N ARG A 11 -1.94 -11.07 -0.40
CA ARG A 11 -1.66 -10.75 -1.81
C ARG A 11 -2.69 -9.74 -2.32
N PRO A 12 -2.54 -9.13 -3.50
CA PRO A 12 -3.56 -8.22 -4.00
C PRO A 12 -4.91 -8.92 -4.22
N PHE A 13 -5.96 -8.36 -3.65
CA PHE A 13 -7.31 -8.96 -3.59
C PHE A 13 -7.92 -9.16 -4.97
N ASN A 14 -7.60 -8.27 -5.91
CA ASN A 14 -8.10 -8.26 -7.29
C ASN A 14 -7.28 -9.14 -8.26
N TYR A 15 -6.57 -10.16 -7.75
CA TYR A 15 -6.07 -11.26 -8.59
C TYR A 15 -7.19 -12.26 -8.92
N PRO A 16 -7.04 -13.05 -10.01
CA PRO A 16 -7.93 -14.15 -10.32
C PRO A 16 -8.15 -15.08 -9.12
N LYS A 17 -9.35 -15.64 -9.00
CA LYS A 17 -9.78 -16.45 -7.85
C LYS A 17 -8.91 -17.69 -7.59
N ASP A 18 -8.23 -18.19 -8.62
CA ASP A 18 -7.35 -19.36 -8.53
C ASP A 18 -6.00 -19.05 -7.88
N ALA A 19 -5.67 -17.76 -7.66
CA ALA A 19 -4.43 -17.35 -7.02
C ALA A 19 -4.45 -17.75 -5.52
N PRO A 20 -3.41 -18.43 -5.01
CA PRO A 20 -3.35 -18.87 -3.63
C PRO A 20 -3.29 -17.70 -2.65
N GLY A 21 -3.70 -17.95 -1.40
CA GLY A 21 -3.76 -16.97 -0.34
C GLY A 21 -4.91 -15.97 -0.42
N ILE A 22 -4.97 -15.12 0.60
CA ILE A 22 -6.04 -14.15 0.83
C ILE A 22 -5.58 -12.73 0.47
N GLY A 23 -6.53 -11.85 0.14
CA GLY A 23 -6.22 -10.44 -0.11
C GLY A 23 -6.78 -9.46 0.92
N ALA A 24 -7.56 -9.96 1.88
CA ALA A 24 -8.07 -9.21 2.99
C ALA A 24 -8.07 -10.07 4.26
N THR A 25 -7.91 -9.44 5.41
CA THR A 25 -7.98 -10.08 6.74
C THR A 25 -8.51 -9.10 7.78
N VAL A 26 -9.07 -9.62 8.87
CA VAL A 26 -9.50 -8.83 10.02
C VAL A 26 -8.69 -9.30 11.23
N VAL A 27 -7.87 -8.40 11.79
CA VAL A 27 -6.95 -8.73 12.87
C VAL A 27 -7.34 -8.02 14.17
N ALA A 28 -7.21 -8.73 15.29
CA ALA A 28 -7.49 -8.14 16.61
C ALA A 28 -6.48 -7.01 16.92
N ALA A 29 -7.00 -5.84 17.31
CA ALA A 29 -6.17 -4.73 17.78
C ALA A 29 -6.05 -4.76 19.30
N ARG A 30 -4.90 -4.34 19.83
CA ARG A 30 -4.71 -4.21 21.27
C ARG A 30 -5.50 -3.00 21.79
N GLY A 31 -6.53 -3.27 22.59
CA GLY A 31 -7.29 -2.21 23.28
C GLY A 31 -8.28 -1.43 22.41
N GLY A 32 -8.68 -1.97 21.25
CA GLY A 32 -9.62 -1.34 20.32
C GLY A 32 -10.40 -2.35 19.47
N PRO A 33 -11.31 -1.89 18.60
CA PRO A 33 -11.97 -2.76 17.63
C PRO A 33 -10.94 -3.38 16.68
N PRO A 34 -11.22 -4.56 16.09
CA PRO A 34 -10.30 -5.18 15.15
C PRO A 34 -10.07 -4.30 13.93
N VAL A 35 -8.95 -4.50 13.23
CA VAL A 35 -8.60 -3.74 12.02
C VAL A 35 -8.71 -4.65 10.81
N ALA A 36 -9.48 -4.24 9.82
CA ALA A 36 -9.50 -4.86 8.52
C ALA A 36 -8.34 -4.32 7.67
N VAL A 37 -7.60 -5.21 7.02
CA VAL A 37 -6.51 -4.88 6.10
C VAL A 37 -6.86 -5.47 4.74
N LEU A 38 -6.81 -4.64 3.70
CA LEU A 38 -7.07 -5.00 2.31
C LEU A 38 -5.87 -4.60 1.44
N CYS A 39 -5.33 -5.54 0.68
CA CYS A 39 -4.30 -5.26 -0.33
C CYS A 39 -4.95 -5.24 -1.72
N LEU A 40 -4.64 -4.25 -2.55
CA LEU A 40 -5.13 -4.11 -3.92
C LEU A 40 -3.96 -3.75 -4.85
N GLN A 41 -4.07 -4.09 -6.13
CA GLN A 41 -3.08 -3.72 -7.14
C GLN A 41 -3.72 -2.92 -8.28
N GLY A 42 -3.04 -1.84 -8.69
CA GLY A 42 -3.40 -1.04 -9.86
C GLY A 42 -3.15 -1.78 -11.18
N ARG A 43 -3.52 -1.14 -12.30
CA ARG A 43 -3.39 -1.73 -13.64
C ARG A 43 -2.65 -0.84 -14.63
N THR A 44 -2.59 0.46 -14.38
CA THR A 44 -1.93 1.40 -15.27
C THR A 44 -0.42 1.21 -15.16
N GLY A 45 0.23 0.73 -16.22
CA GLY A 45 1.67 0.38 -16.20
C GLY A 45 1.97 -0.94 -15.50
N MET A 46 0.96 -1.75 -15.19
CA MET A 46 1.07 -3.00 -14.42
C MET A 46 0.28 -4.13 -15.11
N PRO A 47 0.42 -5.40 -14.67
CA PRO A 47 -0.34 -6.51 -15.25
C PRO A 47 -1.86 -6.27 -15.26
N PRO A 48 -2.56 -6.65 -16.35
CA PRO A 48 -4.00 -6.46 -16.47
C PRO A 48 -4.76 -7.52 -15.67
N ILE A 49 -5.03 -7.22 -14.40
CA ILE A 49 -5.85 -8.05 -13.50
C ILE A 49 -7.28 -7.48 -13.34
N ASP A 50 -8.07 -8.05 -12.44
CA ASP A 50 -9.44 -7.60 -12.20
C ASP A 50 -9.48 -6.14 -11.74
N CYS A 51 -10.59 -5.45 -12.04
CA CYS A 51 -10.73 -4.02 -11.76
C CYS A 51 -10.64 -3.75 -10.24
N PRO A 52 -9.63 -2.99 -9.77
CA PRO A 52 -9.44 -2.73 -8.33
C PRO A 52 -10.57 -1.87 -7.76
N PHE A 53 -11.17 -0.99 -8.56
CA PHE A 53 -12.25 -0.11 -8.12
C PHE A 53 -13.53 -0.86 -7.78
N ARG A 54 -13.91 -1.85 -8.60
CA ARG A 54 -15.14 -2.64 -8.38
C ARG A 54 -14.94 -3.63 -7.23
N THR A 55 -13.86 -4.41 -7.31
CA THR A 55 -13.55 -5.44 -6.31
C THR A 55 -13.20 -4.84 -4.96
N GLY A 56 -12.35 -3.81 -4.93
CA GLY A 56 -11.94 -3.12 -3.72
C GLY A 56 -13.08 -2.44 -3.00
N ARG A 57 -13.98 -1.74 -3.71
CA ARG A 57 -15.15 -1.10 -3.08
C ARG A 57 -16.09 -2.12 -2.44
N ALA A 58 -16.43 -3.19 -3.17
CA ALA A 58 -17.29 -4.24 -2.64
C ALA A 58 -16.69 -4.90 -1.40
N GLU A 59 -15.38 -5.15 -1.40
CA GLU A 59 -14.70 -5.74 -0.25
C GLU A 59 -14.58 -4.79 0.95
N VAL A 60 -14.30 -3.50 0.72
CA VAL A 60 -14.33 -2.49 1.79
C VAL A 60 -15.73 -2.40 2.42
N GLU A 61 -16.80 -2.39 1.62
CA GLU A 61 -18.17 -2.38 2.14
C GLU A 61 -18.48 -3.64 2.97
N ARG A 62 -18.00 -4.82 2.54
CA ARG A 62 -18.11 -6.07 3.30
C ARG A 62 -17.35 -6.00 4.62
N LEU A 63 -16.08 -5.59 4.60
CA LEU A 63 -15.22 -5.47 5.79
C LEU A 63 -15.78 -4.47 6.82
N ARG A 64 -16.43 -3.40 6.36
CA ARG A 64 -17.10 -2.42 7.24
C ARG A 64 -18.22 -3.01 8.09
N THR A 65 -18.79 -4.16 7.70
CA THR A 65 -19.78 -4.86 8.52
C THR A 65 -19.17 -5.56 9.72
N GLU A 66 -17.85 -5.83 9.67
CA GLU A 66 -17.09 -6.48 10.75
C GLU A 66 -16.38 -5.46 11.64
N THR A 67 -15.87 -4.36 11.06
CA THR A 67 -15.20 -3.29 11.81
C THR A 67 -15.27 -1.94 11.10
N PRO A 68 -15.39 -0.82 11.84
CA PRO A 68 -15.27 0.52 11.25
C PRO A 68 -13.84 0.81 10.74
N LEU A 69 -12.81 0.10 11.22
CA LEU A 69 -11.41 0.34 10.90
C LEU A 69 -10.97 -0.48 9.69
N VAL A 70 -10.88 0.17 8.51
CA VAL A 70 -10.47 -0.48 7.25
C VAL A 70 -9.25 0.22 6.67
N PHE A 71 -8.12 -0.48 6.63
CA PHE A 71 -6.87 -0.04 6.02
C PHE A 71 -6.72 -0.66 4.63
N VAL A 72 -6.42 0.17 3.63
CA VAL A 72 -6.20 -0.27 2.25
C VAL A 72 -4.77 0.07 1.82
N ASP A 73 -4.00 -0.96 1.49
CA ASP A 73 -2.75 -0.82 0.72
C ASP A 73 -3.09 -0.91 -0.77
N PHE A 74 -2.81 0.16 -1.52
CA PHE A 74 -3.02 0.19 -2.96
C PHE A 74 -1.68 0.24 -3.71
N HIS A 75 -1.23 -0.94 -4.13
CA HIS A 75 0.03 -1.15 -4.83
C HIS A 75 -0.12 -0.80 -6.32
N ALA A 76 0.30 0.39 -6.73
CA ALA A 76 0.05 0.89 -8.08
C ALA A 76 1.19 1.78 -8.60
N GLU A 77 1.36 1.88 -9.91
CA GLU A 77 2.35 2.76 -10.53
C GLU A 77 1.79 4.18 -10.74
N ALA A 78 0.64 4.31 -11.43
CA ALA A 78 0.12 5.60 -11.83
C ALA A 78 -0.49 6.39 -10.66
N THR A 79 0.04 7.59 -10.41
CA THR A 79 -0.47 8.53 -9.39
C THR A 79 -1.95 8.87 -9.60
N ALA A 80 -2.40 9.02 -10.85
CA ALA A 80 -3.80 9.25 -11.18
C ALA A 80 -4.71 8.09 -10.72
N GLU A 81 -4.27 6.84 -10.89
CA GLU A 81 -5.02 5.67 -10.43
C GLU A 81 -5.09 5.62 -8.89
N LYS A 82 -4.00 5.98 -8.21
CA LYS A 82 -3.94 6.06 -6.74
C LYS A 82 -4.86 7.14 -6.16
N MET A 83 -4.79 8.36 -6.69
CA MET A 83 -5.65 9.46 -6.26
C MET A 83 -7.12 9.12 -6.51
N ALA A 84 -7.44 8.52 -7.66
CA ALA A 84 -8.79 8.07 -7.96
C ALA A 84 -9.27 7.03 -6.95
N MET A 85 -8.44 6.06 -6.56
CA MET A 85 -8.78 5.07 -5.53
C MET A 85 -9.03 5.73 -4.17
N GLY A 86 -8.20 6.70 -3.79
CA GLY A 86 -8.39 7.47 -2.56
C GLY A 86 -9.77 8.13 -2.51
N PHE A 87 -10.15 8.86 -3.55
CA PHE A 87 -11.49 9.48 -3.63
C PHE A 87 -12.63 8.47 -3.75
N HIS A 88 -12.40 7.34 -4.42
CA HIS A 88 -13.41 6.29 -4.61
C HIS A 88 -13.79 5.60 -3.29
N LEU A 89 -12.83 5.49 -2.36
CA LEU A 89 -13.01 4.90 -1.04
C LEU A 89 -13.15 5.93 0.09
N ASP A 90 -13.20 7.23 -0.24
CA ASP A 90 -13.33 8.30 0.75
C ASP A 90 -14.64 8.18 1.56
N GLY A 91 -14.51 8.09 2.88
CA GLY A 91 -15.59 7.84 3.84
C GLY A 91 -15.96 6.36 4.02
N LEU A 92 -15.38 5.45 3.22
CA LEU A 92 -15.53 3.99 3.38
C LEU A 92 -14.29 3.36 4.02
N ALA A 93 -13.09 3.78 3.62
CA ALA A 93 -11.85 3.33 4.25
C ALA A 93 -11.41 4.29 5.36
N THR A 94 -10.74 3.76 6.38
CA THR A 94 -10.00 4.58 7.36
C THR A 94 -8.78 5.20 6.70
N ALA A 95 -8.05 4.41 5.93
CA ALA A 95 -6.86 4.86 5.20
C ALA A 95 -6.73 4.17 3.85
N VAL A 96 -6.29 4.92 2.84
CA VAL A 96 -5.84 4.41 1.54
C VAL A 96 -4.40 4.86 1.35
N ILE A 97 -3.46 3.93 1.51
CA ILE A 97 -2.02 4.18 1.45
C ILE A 97 -1.49 3.56 0.18
N GLY A 98 -0.94 4.38 -0.71
CA GLY A 98 -0.30 3.87 -1.92
C GLY A 98 1.09 3.26 -1.63
N THR A 99 1.47 2.28 -2.42
CA THR A 99 2.83 1.68 -2.45
C THR A 99 3.24 1.43 -3.91
N HIS A 100 4.41 0.81 -4.13
CA HIS A 100 5.05 0.39 -5.41
C HIS A 100 6.19 1.28 -5.91
N THR A 101 6.07 2.61 -5.87
CA THR A 101 7.02 3.47 -6.60
C THR A 101 8.35 3.68 -5.86
N HIS A 102 8.40 3.24 -4.60
CA HIS A 102 9.56 3.31 -3.70
C HIS A 102 10.00 4.73 -3.31
N VAL A 103 9.34 5.77 -3.79
CA VAL A 103 9.62 7.17 -3.44
C VAL A 103 8.44 7.73 -2.65
N GLN A 104 8.67 8.03 -1.37
CA GLN A 104 7.64 8.58 -0.49
C GLN A 104 7.16 9.94 -1.02
N THR A 105 5.84 10.11 -1.16
CA THR A 105 5.25 11.40 -1.56
C THR A 105 5.02 12.30 -0.34
N ALA A 106 4.82 13.60 -0.55
CA ALA A 106 4.55 14.58 0.51
C ALA A 106 3.13 15.14 0.46
N ASP A 107 2.18 14.29 0.06
CA ASP A 107 0.77 14.64 -0.15
C ASP A 107 -0.17 13.98 0.87
N GLU A 108 0.37 13.59 2.03
CA GLU A 108 -0.41 13.03 3.12
C GLU A 108 -1.49 14.01 3.58
N ARG A 109 -2.73 13.53 3.62
CA ARG A 109 -3.87 14.36 4.02
C ARG A 109 -5.06 13.50 4.42
N ILE A 110 -6.02 14.14 5.08
CA ILE A 110 -7.35 13.57 5.29
C ILE A 110 -8.26 14.08 4.17
N LEU A 111 -8.92 13.16 3.47
CA LEU A 111 -9.87 13.47 2.41
C LEU A 111 -11.20 14.00 2.98
N PRO A 112 -12.04 14.68 2.17
CA PRO A 112 -13.22 15.39 2.67
C PRO A 112 -14.20 14.56 3.51
N LYS A 113 -14.30 13.23 3.30
CA LYS A 113 -15.19 12.35 4.08
C LYS A 113 -14.46 11.58 5.19
N GLY A 114 -13.20 11.91 5.48
CA GLY A 114 -12.46 11.44 6.64
C GLY A 114 -11.54 10.25 6.40
N THR A 115 -11.18 9.93 5.15
CA THR A 115 -10.19 8.90 4.85
C THR A 115 -8.77 9.48 4.83
N ALA A 116 -7.83 8.89 5.56
CA ALA A 116 -6.41 9.22 5.44
C ALA A 116 -5.86 8.74 4.09
N TYR A 117 -5.03 9.56 3.44
CA TYR A 117 -4.51 9.28 2.12
C TYR A 117 -3.05 9.74 1.98
N ILE A 118 -2.25 8.95 1.27
CA ILE A 118 -0.92 9.33 0.73
C ILE A 118 -0.70 8.57 -0.57
N THR A 119 -0.13 9.22 -1.58
CA THR A 119 0.10 8.59 -2.90
C THR A 119 1.17 7.50 -2.87
N ASP A 120 2.24 7.63 -2.09
CA ASP A 120 3.16 6.51 -1.87
C ASP A 120 3.80 6.60 -0.49
N ALA A 121 3.76 5.52 0.29
CA ALA A 121 4.41 5.42 1.60
C ALA A 121 5.95 5.41 1.48
N GLY A 122 6.49 5.15 0.30
CA GLY A 122 7.91 4.99 0.04
C GLY A 122 8.43 3.59 0.34
N MET A 123 9.72 3.40 0.12
CA MET A 123 10.43 2.16 0.41
C MET A 123 11.11 2.22 1.78
N THR A 124 11.08 1.10 2.51
CA THR A 124 12.04 0.84 3.58
C THR A 124 13.22 0.07 3.02
N GLY A 125 14.39 0.72 2.93
CA GLY A 125 15.58 0.16 2.27
C GLY A 125 16.72 1.17 2.16
N VAL A 126 17.78 0.81 1.41
CA VAL A 126 18.99 1.65 1.29
C VAL A 126 18.69 2.95 0.52
N ARG A 127 18.98 4.11 1.13
CA ARG A 127 18.70 5.43 0.53
C ARG A 127 19.57 5.74 -0.68
N GLU A 128 20.86 5.45 -0.58
CA GLU A 128 21.86 5.68 -1.63
C GLU A 128 21.74 4.57 -2.70
N SER A 129 20.58 4.48 -3.34
CA SER A 129 20.24 3.45 -4.32
C SER A 129 19.30 3.98 -5.39
N VAL A 130 19.15 3.24 -6.49
CA VAL A 130 18.10 3.47 -7.48
C VAL A 130 16.98 2.48 -7.22
N ILE A 131 15.95 2.91 -6.47
CA ILE A 131 14.75 2.09 -6.19
C ILE A 131 15.14 0.77 -5.47
N GLY A 132 16.19 0.79 -4.65
CA GLY A 132 16.74 -0.38 -3.93
C GLY A 132 17.87 -1.12 -4.65
N VAL A 133 18.20 -0.73 -5.89
CA VAL A 133 19.26 -1.35 -6.71
C VAL A 133 20.55 -0.54 -6.62
N ARG A 134 21.70 -1.22 -6.70
CA ARG A 134 23.01 -0.57 -6.85
C ARG A 134 22.98 0.42 -8.04
N PRO A 135 23.39 1.70 -7.85
CA PRO A 135 23.31 2.71 -8.89
C PRO A 135 23.99 2.31 -10.21
N GLU A 136 25.16 1.66 -10.15
CA GLU A 136 25.93 1.30 -11.35
C GLU A 136 25.17 0.30 -12.23
N ILE A 137 24.41 -0.62 -11.61
CA ILE A 137 23.62 -1.65 -12.33
C ILE A 137 22.40 -1.03 -13.00
N ALA A 138 21.72 -0.12 -12.29
CA ALA A 138 20.60 0.62 -12.86
C ALA A 138 21.06 1.51 -14.02
N ILE A 139 22.15 2.27 -13.84
CA ILE A 139 22.74 3.13 -14.88
C ILE A 139 23.15 2.30 -16.09
N GLN A 140 23.84 1.17 -15.90
CA GLN A 140 24.24 0.28 -16.99
C GLN A 140 23.02 -0.22 -17.78
N ARG A 141 21.93 -0.59 -17.10
CA ARG A 141 20.69 -1.02 -17.77
C ARG A 141 20.12 0.09 -18.66
N PHE A 142 20.07 1.33 -18.18
CA PHE A 142 19.55 2.46 -18.97
C PHE A 142 20.46 2.87 -20.12
N LEU A 143 21.79 2.83 -19.93
CA LEU A 143 22.76 3.17 -20.98
C LEU A 143 22.82 2.12 -22.10
N THR A 144 22.82 0.84 -21.72
CA THR A 144 23.05 -0.26 -22.68
C THR A 144 21.76 -0.86 -23.22
N GLN A 145 20.63 -0.64 -22.55
CA GLN A 145 19.35 -1.33 -22.79
C GLN A 145 19.45 -2.86 -22.69
N MET A 146 20.56 -3.40 -22.16
CA MET A 146 20.76 -4.83 -22.00
C MET A 146 20.24 -5.30 -20.63
N PRO A 147 19.78 -6.55 -20.52
CA PRO A 147 19.39 -7.13 -19.24
C PRO A 147 20.58 -7.12 -18.26
N THR A 148 20.34 -6.61 -17.05
CA THR A 148 21.29 -6.69 -15.94
C THR A 148 20.69 -7.53 -14.82
N ARG A 149 21.54 -8.25 -14.07
CA ARG A 149 21.10 -8.97 -12.88
C ARG A 149 20.84 -7.96 -11.76
N PHE A 150 19.65 -8.03 -11.16
CA PHE A 150 19.29 -7.24 -9.99
C PHE A 150 20.28 -7.56 -8.85
N LYS A 151 20.86 -6.52 -8.24
CA LYS A 151 21.58 -6.64 -6.97
C LYS A 151 21.11 -5.53 -6.03
N PRO A 152 20.66 -5.87 -4.81
CA PRO A 152 20.35 -4.90 -3.77
C PRO A 152 21.56 -3.98 -3.52
N ALA A 153 21.26 -2.70 -3.26
CA ALA A 153 22.26 -1.78 -2.75
C ALA A 153 22.65 -2.14 -1.30
N ASP A 154 23.88 -1.79 -0.94
CA ASP A 154 24.39 -1.87 0.43
C ASP A 154 24.52 -0.44 0.98
N GLY A 155 24.37 -0.27 2.30
CA GLY A 155 24.52 1.03 2.95
C GLY A 155 23.43 1.31 3.97
N ARG A 156 23.33 2.58 4.38
CA ARG A 156 22.38 3.01 5.42
C ARG A 156 20.94 2.90 4.92
N ALA A 157 20.12 2.22 5.71
CA ALA A 157 18.71 2.10 5.44
C ALA A 157 17.93 3.34 5.89
N VAL A 158 16.81 3.59 5.23
CA VAL A 158 15.76 4.51 5.67
C VAL A 158 14.47 3.71 5.78
N LEU A 159 13.75 3.89 6.88
CA LEU A 159 12.39 3.44 7.06
C LEU A 159 11.44 4.53 6.56
N CYS A 160 10.55 4.18 5.63
CA CYS A 160 9.46 5.03 5.21
C CYS A 160 8.11 4.39 5.59
N GLY A 161 7.16 5.21 6.03
CA GLY A 161 5.81 4.77 6.36
C GLY A 161 4.86 5.93 6.59
N ALA A 162 3.62 5.61 6.99
CA ALA A 162 2.62 6.60 7.40
C ALA A 162 2.00 6.17 8.74
N LEU A 163 1.96 7.10 9.69
CA LEU A 163 1.25 6.95 10.95
C LEU A 163 -0.15 7.54 10.79
N VAL A 164 -1.18 6.73 11.04
CA VAL A 164 -2.58 7.15 10.95
C VAL A 164 -3.24 7.00 12.33
N GLU A 165 -3.89 8.06 12.78
CA GLU A 165 -4.77 8.04 13.95
C GLU A 165 -6.22 8.10 13.46
N ALA A 166 -7.11 7.34 14.10
CA ALA A 166 -8.50 7.24 13.71
C ALA A 166 -9.44 7.13 14.91
N ASP A 167 -10.65 7.66 14.75
CA ASP A 167 -11.74 7.45 15.71
C ASP A 167 -12.23 5.99 15.62
N LYS A 168 -12.17 5.29 16.75
CA LYS A 168 -12.52 3.87 16.86
C LYS A 168 -14.00 3.56 16.57
N THR A 169 -14.89 4.55 16.64
CA THR A 169 -16.34 4.35 16.49
C THR A 169 -16.77 4.53 15.04
N SER A 170 -16.35 5.63 14.42
CA SER A 170 -16.70 5.99 13.04
C SER A 170 -15.76 5.41 12.00
N GLY A 171 -14.52 5.08 12.39
CA GLY A 171 -13.46 4.65 11.51
C GLY A 171 -12.82 5.77 10.70
N ARG A 172 -13.15 7.03 10.97
CA ARG A 172 -12.59 8.20 10.28
C ARG A 172 -11.21 8.50 10.82
N ALA A 173 -10.27 8.81 9.93
CA ALA A 173 -8.97 9.30 10.30
C ALA A 173 -9.07 10.70 10.92
N THR A 174 -8.31 10.92 11.99
CA THR A 174 -8.16 12.20 12.68
C THR A 174 -6.81 12.84 12.41
N ARG A 175 -5.79 12.03 12.05
CA ARG A 175 -4.45 12.49 11.72
C ARG A 175 -3.76 11.51 10.77
N ILE A 176 -2.92 12.04 9.89
CA ILE A 176 -1.91 11.29 9.15
C ILE A 176 -0.58 12.03 9.22
N GLU A 177 0.50 11.30 9.45
CA GLU A 177 1.87 11.80 9.48
C GLU A 177 2.78 10.86 8.69
N ARG A 178 3.62 11.41 7.81
CA ARG A 178 4.67 10.63 7.16
C ARG A 178 5.81 10.34 8.11
N LEU A 179 6.25 9.10 8.13
CA LEU A 179 7.44 8.66 8.84
C LEU A 179 8.58 8.47 7.84
N GLN A 180 9.72 9.09 8.12
CA GLN A 180 10.98 8.83 7.44
C GLN A 180 12.11 8.82 8.47
N LEU A 181 12.62 7.64 8.80
CA LEU A 181 13.62 7.44 9.84
C LEU A 181 14.88 6.87 9.21
N ALA A 182 16.00 7.57 9.34
CA ALA A 182 17.29 7.05 8.93
C ALA A 182 17.83 6.08 9.98
N GLU A 183 18.52 5.05 9.53
CA GLU A 183 19.37 4.24 10.41
C GLU A 183 20.37 5.16 11.14
N PRO A 184 20.47 5.03 12.48
CA PRO A 184 21.32 5.90 13.30
C PRO A 184 22.81 5.86 12.92
#